data_AF-A0A5M8SYM3-F1
#
_entry.id   AF-A0A5M8SYM3-F1
#
_cell.length_a   1.000
_cell.length_b   1.000
_cell.length_c   1.000
_cell.angle_alpha   90.00
_cell.angle_beta   90.00
_cell.angle_gamma   90.00
#
_symmetry.space_group_name_H-M   'P 1'
#
loop_
_entity.id
_entity.type
_entity.pdbx_description
1 polymer ?
#
loop_
_entity_poly.entity_id
_entity_poly.type
_entity_poly.pdbx_seq_one_letter_code
_entity_poly.pdbx_strand_id
1 'polypeptide(L)'
;MIDESELPYLTQHQQDVLRRFALFQADLEEVRHAMTGVFEFNLQRGQRAARTFFRMPEPAIAITRQHISNALERKRLGKITERDLVNWATLLLLNDAYVLDPGDEDLIAEWLNDISLHLDAS
;
A
#
# COMPACT_ATOMS: atom_id res chain seq x y z
N MET A 1 24.13 -0.07 -4.85
CA MET A 1 23.42 -0.91 -3.88
C MET A 1 23.48 -0.12 -2.58
N ILE A 2 22.36 0.44 -2.13
CA ILE A 2 22.32 1.19 -0.86
C ILE A 2 22.43 0.14 0.25
N ASP A 3 23.30 0.37 1.23
CA ASP A 3 23.40 -0.49 2.40
C ASP A 3 22.14 -0.29 3.25
N GLU A 4 21.38 -1.35 3.52
CA GLU A 4 20.17 -1.27 4.35
C GLU A 4 20.48 -0.71 5.76
N SER A 5 21.72 -0.89 6.24
CA SER A 5 22.17 -0.32 7.51
C SER A 5 22.36 1.21 7.49
N GLU A 6 22.29 1.85 6.33
CA GLU A 6 22.30 3.31 6.20
C GLU A 6 20.90 3.91 6.04
N LEU A 7 19.88 3.08 5.80
CA LEU A 7 18.51 3.55 5.63
C LEU A 7 17.89 3.99 6.97
N PRO A 8 17.11 5.09 6.98
CA PRO A 8 16.38 5.52 8.17
C PRO A 8 15.22 4.58 8.50
N TYR A 9 14.81 4.58 9.76
CA TYR A 9 13.53 4.02 10.18
C TYR A 9 12.39 4.98 9.88
N LEU A 10 11.22 4.44 9.58
CA LEU A 10 10.00 5.24 9.52
C LEU A 10 9.66 5.82 10.89
N THR A 11 9.35 7.11 10.90
CA THR A 11 8.83 7.79 12.10
C THR A 11 7.46 7.24 12.51
N GLN A 12 7.05 7.46 13.76
CA GLN A 12 5.72 7.04 14.23
C GLN A 12 4.59 7.65 13.39
N HIS A 13 4.74 8.91 12.96
CA HIS A 13 3.76 9.58 12.10
C HIS A 13 3.65 8.90 10.73
N GLN A 14 4.77 8.56 10.09
CA GLN A 14 4.78 7.84 8.82
C GLN A 14 4.12 6.47 8.93
N GLN A 15 4.45 5.71 9.99
CA GLN A 15 3.81 4.42 10.23
C GLN A 15 2.30 4.56 10.48
N ASP A 16 1.86 5.58 11.21
CA ASP A 16 0.44 5.84 11.44
C ASP A 16 -0.31 6.15 10.13
N VAL A 17 0.25 6.99 9.27
CA VAL A 17 -0.32 7.30 7.95
C VAL A 17 -0.46 6.04 7.11
N LEU A 18 0.55 5.17 7.09
CA LEU A 18 0.47 3.90 6.36
C LEU A 18 -0.59 2.93 6.94
N ARG A 19 -0.74 2.88 8.27
CA ARG A 19 -1.82 2.09 8.91
C ARG A 19 -3.20 2.62 8.54
N ARG A 20 -3.40 3.94 8.59
CA ARG A 20 -4.66 4.58 8.20
C ARG A 20 -4.93 4.39 6.71
N PHE A 21 -3.93 4.44 5.86
CA PHE A 21 -4.07 4.17 4.43
C PHE A 21 -4.58 2.74 4.16
N ALA A 22 -4.02 1.74 4.83
CA ALA A 22 -4.48 0.35 4.72
C ALA A 22 -5.98 0.19 5.06
N LEU A 23 -6.52 1.07 5.90
CA LEU A 23 -7.92 1.09 6.32
C LEU A 23 -8.83 2.03 5.50
N PHE A 24 -8.32 2.70 4.46
CA PHE A 24 -8.99 3.81 3.76
C PHE A 24 -9.43 4.93 4.72
N GLN A 25 -8.54 5.30 5.64
CA GLN A 25 -8.67 6.43 6.58
C GLN A 25 -7.63 7.55 6.30
N ALA A 26 -6.70 7.30 5.39
CA ALA A 26 -5.81 8.28 4.78
C ALA A 26 -5.90 8.13 3.26
N ASP A 27 -5.78 9.22 2.52
CA ASP A 27 -5.75 9.19 1.07
C ASP A 27 -4.31 9.11 0.52
N LEU A 28 -4.19 8.99 -0.80
CA LEU A 28 -2.90 8.86 -1.47
C LEU A 28 -2.02 10.11 -1.34
N GLU A 29 -2.64 11.29 -1.23
CA GLU A 29 -1.91 12.56 -1.12
C GLU A 29 -1.33 12.72 0.28
N GLU A 30 -2.06 12.31 1.31
CA GLU A 30 -1.55 12.24 2.68
C GLU A 30 -0.35 11.29 2.78
N VAL A 31 -0.43 10.10 2.16
CA VAL A 31 0.72 9.18 2.09
C VAL A 31 1.89 9.82 1.36
N ARG A 32 1.66 10.47 0.21
CA ARG A 32 2.71 11.14 -0.55
C ARG A 32 3.41 12.21 0.28
N HIS A 33 2.65 13.01 1.02
CA HIS A 33 3.20 14.06 1.86
C HIS A 33 4.01 13.50 3.03
N ALA A 34 3.43 12.56 3.80
CA ALA A 34 4.07 11.98 4.98
C ALA A 34 5.36 11.21 4.65
N MET A 35 5.39 10.57 3.47
CA MET A 35 6.51 9.73 3.05
C MET A 35 7.55 10.46 2.19
N THR A 36 7.47 11.80 2.09
CA THR A 36 8.42 12.62 1.34
C THR A 36 9.86 12.32 1.77
N GLY A 37 10.72 11.99 0.80
CA GLY A 37 12.14 11.71 1.02
C GLY A 37 12.46 10.30 1.53
N VAL A 38 11.46 9.49 1.88
CA VAL A 38 11.66 8.10 2.33
C VAL A 38 10.97 7.07 1.42
N PHE A 39 9.91 7.46 0.70
CA PHE A 39 9.23 6.59 -0.26
C PHE A 39 8.73 7.41 -1.45
N GLU A 40 9.17 7.03 -2.65
CA GLU A 40 8.75 7.66 -3.89
C GLU A 40 7.95 6.66 -4.72
N PHE A 41 6.82 7.08 -5.27
CA PHE A 41 6.00 6.19 -6.09
C PHE A 41 5.27 6.93 -7.20
N ASN A 42 5.13 6.24 -8.34
CA ASN A 42 4.28 6.61 -9.47
C ASN A 42 3.28 5.48 -9.71
N LEU A 43 1.97 5.80 -9.69
CA LEU A 43 0.88 4.85 -9.94
C LEU A 43 0.19 5.11 -11.28
N GLN A 44 0.78 5.93 -12.15
CA GLN A 44 0.21 6.20 -13.48
C GLN A 44 0.19 4.91 -14.33
N ARG A 45 -0.82 4.83 -15.21
CA ARG A 45 -1.00 3.69 -16.12
C ARG A 45 0.26 3.46 -16.94
N GLY A 46 0.75 2.22 -16.97
CA GLY A 46 1.97 1.83 -17.69
C GLY A 46 3.30 2.26 -17.05
N GLN A 47 3.28 2.94 -15.89
CA GLN A 47 4.49 3.44 -15.21
C GLN A 47 4.45 3.20 -13.69
N ARG A 48 3.90 2.06 -13.26
CA ARG A 48 3.86 1.69 -11.84
C ARG A 48 5.25 1.37 -11.34
N ALA A 49 5.75 2.21 -10.44
CA ALA A 49 7.05 2.04 -9.82
C ALA A 49 7.03 2.65 -8.43
N ALA A 50 7.80 2.04 -7.53
CA ALA A 50 8.09 2.61 -6.23
C ALA A 50 9.57 2.46 -5.91
N ARG A 51 10.07 3.34 -5.05
CA ARG A 51 11.42 3.33 -4.50
C ARG A 51 11.34 3.57 -3.01
N THR A 52 11.88 2.61 -2.27
CA THR A 52 11.98 2.65 -0.82
C THR A 52 13.35 3.17 -0.41
N PHE A 53 13.36 4.16 0.48
CA PHE A 53 14.55 4.73 1.12
C PHE A 53 14.40 4.68 2.65
N PHE A 54 13.76 3.63 3.16
CA PHE A 54 13.61 3.34 4.58
C PHE A 54 13.83 1.85 4.86
N ARG A 55 14.17 1.49 6.09
CA ARG A 55 14.22 0.08 6.51
C ARG A 55 12.83 -0.47 6.78
N MET A 56 12.56 -1.70 6.35
CA MET A 56 11.33 -2.41 6.70
C MET A 56 11.04 -2.24 8.21
N PRO A 57 9.86 -1.71 8.58
CA PRO A 57 9.53 -1.45 9.96
C PRO A 57 9.37 -2.76 10.74
N GLU A 58 9.80 -2.74 12.01
CA GLU A 58 9.57 -3.82 12.97
C GLU A 58 8.68 -3.29 14.12
N PRO A 59 7.42 -3.72 14.25
CA PRO A 59 6.71 -4.67 13.39
C PRO A 59 6.24 -4.05 12.06
N ALA A 60 6.21 -4.86 11.01
CA ALA A 60 5.61 -4.49 9.74
C ALA A 60 4.08 -4.37 9.83
N ILE A 61 3.47 -3.69 8.87
CA ILE A 61 2.02 -3.49 8.84
C ILE A 61 1.39 -4.69 8.13
N ALA A 62 0.77 -5.58 8.90
CA ALA A 62 0.11 -6.76 8.36
C ALA A 62 -1.18 -6.43 7.59
N ILE A 63 -1.24 -6.84 6.33
CA ILE A 63 -2.43 -6.81 5.49
C ILE A 63 -3.12 -8.17 5.59
N THR A 64 -4.41 -8.14 5.88
CA THR A 64 -5.22 -9.33 6.21
C THR A 64 -6.45 -9.41 5.30
N ARG A 65 -7.13 -10.56 5.28
CA ARG A 65 -8.43 -10.70 4.59
C ARG A 65 -9.47 -9.67 5.00
N GLN A 66 -9.40 -9.17 6.23
CA GLN A 66 -10.32 -8.13 6.72
C GLN A 66 -10.10 -6.79 6.00
N HIS A 67 -8.85 -6.47 5.65
CA HIS A 67 -8.53 -5.25 4.88
C HIS A 67 -9.13 -5.33 3.48
N ILE A 68 -8.98 -6.48 2.82
CA ILE A 68 -9.57 -6.71 1.48
C ILE A 68 -11.10 -6.64 1.53
N SER A 69 -11.70 -7.32 2.50
CA SER A 69 -13.16 -7.31 2.70
C SER A 69 -13.70 -5.89 2.92
N ASN A 70 -13.02 -5.08 3.75
CA ASN A 70 -13.35 -3.68 3.96
C ASN A 70 -13.20 -2.84 2.69
N ALA A 71 -12.15 -3.07 1.90
CA ALA A 71 -11.91 -2.37 0.64
C ALA A 71 -13.03 -2.63 -0.38
N LEU A 72 -13.39 -3.90 -0.58
CA LEU A 72 -14.46 -4.32 -1.49
C LEU A 72 -15.83 -3.80 -1.04
N GLU A 73 -16.12 -3.85 0.26
CA GLU A 73 -17.36 -3.32 0.81
C GLU A 73 -17.47 -1.80 0.62
N ARG A 74 -16.38 -1.05 0.82
CA ARG A 74 -16.36 0.39 0.56
C ARG A 74 -16.64 0.72 -0.90
N LYS A 75 -16.06 -0.04 -1.84
CA LYS A 75 -16.35 0.09 -3.28
C LYS A 75 -17.82 -0.22 -3.57
N ARG A 76 -18.35 -1.33 -3.03
CA ARG A 76 -19.76 -1.74 -3.19
C ARG A 76 -20.74 -0.66 -2.70
N LEU A 77 -20.39 0.02 -1.61
CA LEU A 77 -21.17 1.13 -1.04
C LEU A 77 -20.92 2.48 -1.74
N GLY A 78 -20.09 2.54 -2.78
CA GLY A 78 -19.77 3.79 -3.50
C GLY A 78 -18.94 4.80 -2.68
N LYS A 79 -18.28 4.37 -1.60
CA LYS A 79 -17.47 5.24 -0.73
C LYS A 79 -16.07 5.51 -1.30
N ILE A 80 -15.62 4.65 -2.20
CA ILE A 80 -14.35 4.77 -2.94
C ILE A 80 -14.62 4.43 -4.41
N THR A 81 -13.83 4.99 -5.30
CA THR A 81 -13.89 4.67 -6.73
C THR A 81 -13.12 3.40 -7.05
N GLU A 82 -13.30 2.85 -8.26
CA GLU A 82 -12.44 1.79 -8.79
C GLU A 82 -10.96 2.21 -8.73
N ARG A 83 -10.67 3.44 -9.14
CA ARG A 83 -9.31 3.98 -9.18
C ARG A 83 -8.68 4.02 -7.80
N ASP A 84 -9.44 4.40 -6.78
CA ASP A 84 -8.95 4.41 -5.40
C ASP A 84 -8.60 3.01 -4.92
N LEU A 85 -9.47 2.02 -5.23
CA LEU A 85 -9.23 0.63 -4.88
C LEU A 85 -7.97 0.07 -5.57
N VAL A 86 -7.79 0.37 -6.84
CA VAL A 86 -6.61 -0.08 -7.60
C VAL A 86 -5.32 0.60 -7.10
N ASN A 87 -5.36 1.90 -6.84
CA ASN A 87 -4.22 2.64 -6.28
C ASN A 87 -3.83 2.08 -4.91
N TRP A 88 -4.83 1.78 -4.07
CA TRP A 88 -4.64 1.16 -2.78
C TRP A 88 -3.94 -0.19 -2.91
N ALA A 89 -4.46 -1.13 -3.72
CA ALA A 89 -3.85 -2.44 -3.89
C ALA A 89 -2.42 -2.35 -4.46
N THR A 90 -2.22 -1.46 -5.44
CA THR A 90 -0.90 -1.22 -6.03
C THR A 90 0.10 -0.72 -4.99
N LEU A 91 -0.28 0.24 -4.15
CA LEU A 91 0.62 0.76 -3.12
C LEU A 91 0.96 -0.30 -2.07
N LEU A 92 -0.02 -1.12 -1.65
CA LEU A 92 0.23 -2.21 -0.69
C LEU A 92 1.24 -3.24 -1.22
N LEU A 93 1.20 -3.54 -2.52
CA LEU A 93 2.14 -4.45 -3.17
C LEU A 93 3.55 -3.85 -3.36
N LEU A 94 3.67 -2.53 -3.47
CA LEU A 94 4.91 -1.84 -3.81
C LEU A 94 5.67 -1.26 -2.60
N ASN A 95 5.05 -1.24 -1.43
CA ASN A 95 5.61 -0.58 -0.25
C ASN A 95 6.06 -1.62 0.79
N ASP A 96 7.37 -1.69 1.01
CA ASP A 96 8.02 -2.65 1.91
C ASP A 96 7.62 -2.53 3.39
N ALA A 97 6.85 -1.50 3.76
CA ALA A 97 6.26 -1.39 5.10
C ALA A 97 5.11 -2.38 5.34
N TYR A 98 4.51 -2.92 4.28
CA TYR A 98 3.43 -3.88 4.37
C TYR A 98 3.94 -5.30 4.21
N VAL A 99 3.38 -6.20 5.01
CA VAL A 99 3.54 -7.65 4.87
C VAL A 99 2.18 -8.29 4.79
N LEU A 100 2.06 -9.40 4.07
CA LEU A 100 0.82 -10.14 4.01
C LEU A 100 0.72 -11.06 5.24
N ASP A 101 -0.50 -11.25 5.73
CA ASP A 101 -0.74 -12.19 6.83
C ASP A 101 -0.25 -13.60 6.42
N PRO A 102 0.67 -14.22 7.17
CA PRO A 102 1.25 -15.51 6.80
C PRO A 102 0.24 -16.66 6.82
N GLY A 103 -0.91 -16.49 7.49
CA GLY A 103 -2.00 -17.45 7.45
C GLY A 103 -2.76 -17.46 6.12
N ASP A 104 -2.65 -16.40 5.32
CA ASP A 104 -3.45 -16.17 4.11
C ASP A 104 -2.69 -15.48 2.97
N GLU A 105 -1.36 -15.56 3.00
CA GLU A 105 -0.46 -14.79 2.14
C GLU A 105 -0.80 -14.96 0.65
N ASP A 106 -0.90 -16.20 0.18
CA ASP A 106 -1.18 -16.52 -1.23
C ASP A 106 -2.51 -15.93 -1.71
N LEU A 107 -3.56 -16.07 -0.91
CA LEU A 107 -4.90 -15.59 -1.24
C LEU A 107 -4.95 -14.06 -1.27
N ILE A 108 -4.30 -13.40 -0.31
CA ILE A 108 -4.25 -11.95 -0.24
C ILE A 108 -3.41 -11.40 -1.40
N ALA A 109 -2.28 -12.04 -1.71
CA ALA A 109 -1.45 -11.68 -2.85
C ALA A 109 -2.22 -11.79 -4.17
N GLU A 110 -2.95 -12.89 -4.39
CA GLU A 110 -3.80 -13.09 -5.57
C GLU A 110 -4.81 -11.95 -5.72
N TRP A 111 -5.60 -11.67 -4.67
CA TRP A 111 -6.59 -10.59 -4.69
C TRP A 111 -5.99 -9.21 -4.92
N LEU A 112 -4.87 -8.87 -4.27
CA LEU A 112 -4.22 -7.59 -4.47
C LEU A 112 -3.70 -7.46 -5.90
N ASN A 113 -3.12 -8.52 -6.47
CA ASN A 113 -2.66 -8.52 -7.85
C ASN A 113 -3.83 -8.33 -8.82
N ASP A 114 -4.91 -9.10 -8.68
CA ASP A 114 -6.11 -8.97 -9.51
C ASP A 114 -6.67 -7.55 -9.47
N ILE A 115 -6.90 -7.01 -8.25
CA ILE A 115 -7.37 -5.64 -8.06
C ILE A 115 -6.40 -4.66 -8.73
N SER A 116 -5.09 -4.84 -8.56
CA SER A 116 -4.10 -3.95 -9.17
C SER A 116 -4.18 -3.97 -10.70
N LEU A 117 -4.39 -5.13 -11.33
CA LEU A 117 -4.39 -5.28 -12.80
C LEU A 117 -5.63 -4.66 -13.46
N HIS A 118 -6.73 -4.47 -12.73
CA HIS A 118 -7.96 -3.91 -13.29
C HIS A 118 -7.89 -2.45 -13.75
N LEU A 119 -6.77 -1.72 -13.55
CA LEU A 119 -6.56 -0.41 -14.18
C LEU A 119 -6.41 -0.49 -15.72
N ASP A 120 -6.07 -1.67 -16.26
CA ASP A 120 -5.76 -1.81 -17.69
C ASP A 120 -6.99 -2.04 -18.58
N ALA A 121 -8.15 -2.30 -17.99
CA ALA A 121 -9.38 -2.68 -18.70
C ALA A 121 -10.29 -1.50 -19.12
N SER A 122 -9.81 -0.26 -19.10
CA SER A 122 -10.60 0.91 -19.56
C SER A 122 -9.78 1.88 -20.40
#